data_AF-A0A4Q3YVD7-F1
#
_entry.id   AF-A0A4Q3YVD7-F1
#
_cell.length_a   1.000
_cell.length_b   1.000
_cell.length_c   1.000
_cell.angle_alpha   90.00
_cell.angle_beta   90.00
_cell.angle_gamma   90.00
#
_symmetry.space_group_name_H-M   'P 1'
#
loop_
_entity.id
_entity.type
_entity.pdbx_description
1 polymer ?
#
loop_
_entity_poly.entity_id
_entity_poly.type
_entity_poly.pdbx_seq_one_letter_code
_entity_poly.pdbx_strand_id
1 'polypeptide(L)'
;MTKVKARQGFVYVMSAPGYSGVKIGRSDRAPHFRAKELSADPVYRQHGKWTVVDYRQVEDMFATESALHRRFRSVNEIQYEPARELFRLSKSEAVEALLETAEAGLLGAAPLGRLRLDRDLVDYLLRLFRETGLSQFMDLQEMWTMSLYPSTASGRYFTLNIDRHEVAFSAPLRGTGKSVHMIYLDPRILDNEMTYEWFDARDGQVSTGDYLSAADAGCSVSWIGTLSDAVTFFDLPMARRAVIAYWYDSLLNLRDRGKRSFFARFHNHNAVQELSRLAS
;
A
#
# COMPACT_ATOMS: atom_id res chain seq x y z
N MET A 1 -15.17 -31.86 -11.28
CA MET A 1 -15.56 -30.67 -10.50
C MET A 1 -14.88 -29.43 -11.08
N THR A 2 -15.62 -28.60 -11.80
CA THR A 2 -15.11 -27.34 -12.35
C THR A 2 -14.86 -26.39 -11.19
N LYS A 3 -13.61 -26.01 -10.91
CA LYS A 3 -13.30 -24.98 -9.90
C LYS A 3 -14.04 -23.70 -10.32
N VAL A 4 -15.05 -23.29 -9.54
CA VAL A 4 -15.68 -21.98 -9.70
C VAL A 4 -14.58 -20.95 -9.49
N LYS A 5 -14.28 -20.15 -10.51
CA LYS A 5 -13.27 -19.08 -10.39
C LYS A 5 -13.73 -18.09 -9.32
N ALA A 6 -12.79 -17.67 -8.48
CA ALA A 6 -13.06 -16.62 -7.50
C ALA A 6 -13.58 -15.37 -8.22
N ARG A 7 -14.74 -14.84 -7.79
CA ARG A 7 -15.31 -13.60 -8.33
C ARG A 7 -14.55 -12.38 -7.82
N GLN A 8 -14.04 -12.47 -6.59
CA GLN A 8 -13.22 -11.44 -5.97
C GLN A 8 -11.84 -11.37 -6.63
N GLY A 9 -11.31 -10.17 -6.79
CA GLY A 9 -10.00 -9.96 -7.38
C GLY A 9 -9.70 -8.49 -7.63
N PHE A 10 -8.85 -8.25 -8.61
CA PHE A 10 -8.38 -6.93 -9.00
C PHE A 10 -8.85 -6.60 -10.40
N VAL A 11 -9.24 -5.34 -10.62
CA VAL A 11 -9.35 -4.73 -11.94
C VAL A 11 -8.34 -3.59 -12.01
N TYR A 12 -7.57 -3.53 -13.08
CA TYR A 12 -6.41 -2.66 -13.19
C TYR A 12 -6.36 -1.93 -14.53
N VAL A 13 -5.67 -0.80 -14.50
CA VAL A 13 -5.20 -0.05 -15.66
C VAL A 13 -3.67 -0.15 -15.70
N MET A 14 -3.12 -0.49 -16.85
CA MET A 14 -1.67 -0.57 -17.06
C MET A 14 -1.26 0.20 -18.31
N SER A 15 0.01 0.61 -18.33
CA SER A 15 0.61 1.28 -19.48
C SER A 15 2.00 0.75 -19.76
N ALA A 16 2.46 0.93 -21.00
CA ALA A 16 3.82 0.61 -21.43
C ALA A 16 4.36 1.76 -22.29
N PRO A 17 5.68 2.03 -22.29
CA PRO A 17 6.26 3.15 -23.03
C PRO A 17 5.99 3.13 -24.54
N GLY A 18 5.96 1.94 -25.15
CA GLY A 18 5.73 1.73 -26.59
C GLY A 18 4.26 1.59 -26.98
N TYR A 19 3.33 1.99 -26.10
CA TYR A 19 1.89 1.95 -26.39
C TYR A 19 1.22 3.25 -25.93
N SER A 20 0.57 3.95 -26.86
CA SER A 20 -0.03 5.26 -26.61
C SER A 20 -1.34 5.22 -25.82
N GLY A 21 -1.91 4.03 -25.64
CA GLY A 21 -3.14 3.81 -24.89
C GLY A 21 -2.90 3.14 -23.53
N VAL A 22 -3.92 2.43 -23.06
CA VAL A 22 -3.86 1.63 -21.82
C VAL A 22 -4.33 0.20 -22.04
N LYS A 23 -3.90 -0.67 -21.13
CA LYS A 23 -4.48 -1.99 -20.94
C LYS A 23 -5.43 -1.95 -19.75
N ILE A 24 -6.67 -2.42 -19.95
CA ILE A 24 -7.63 -2.62 -18.85
C ILE A 24 -7.86 -4.12 -18.72
N GLY A 25 -7.61 -4.67 -17.54
CA GLY A 25 -7.80 -6.10 -17.32
C GLY A 25 -8.07 -6.43 -15.86
N ARG A 26 -8.15 -7.73 -15.59
CA ARG A 26 -8.36 -8.25 -14.24
C ARG A 26 -7.36 -9.33 -13.84
N SER A 27 -7.27 -9.59 -12.54
CA SER A 27 -6.45 -10.66 -11.98
C SER A 27 -6.95 -11.10 -10.61
N ASP A 28 -6.76 -12.37 -10.28
CA ASP A 28 -6.91 -12.91 -8.92
C ASP A 28 -5.68 -12.67 -8.03
N ARG A 29 -4.61 -12.09 -8.59
CA ARG A 29 -3.37 -11.71 -7.89
C ARG A 29 -3.15 -10.20 -8.01
N ALA A 30 -2.38 -9.65 -7.07
CA ALA A 30 -2.09 -8.21 -7.11
C ALA A 30 -1.49 -7.77 -8.46
N PRO A 31 -1.92 -6.60 -9.00
CA PRO A 31 -1.58 -6.19 -10.37
C PRO A 31 -0.09 -6.05 -10.67
N HIS A 32 0.76 -5.79 -9.68
CA HIS A 32 2.21 -5.72 -9.89
C HIS A 32 2.82 -7.07 -10.33
N PHE A 33 2.26 -8.21 -9.89
CA PHE A 33 2.66 -9.52 -10.43
C PHE A 33 2.23 -9.66 -11.89
N ARG A 34 1.01 -9.20 -12.22
CA ARG A 34 0.48 -9.27 -13.58
C ARG A 34 1.25 -8.36 -14.55
N ALA A 35 1.73 -7.20 -14.09
CA ALA A 35 2.59 -6.32 -14.88
C ALA A 35 3.91 -7.00 -15.29
N LYS A 36 4.53 -7.77 -14.39
CA LYS A 36 5.73 -8.57 -14.69
C LYS A 36 5.45 -9.64 -15.74
N GLU A 37 4.32 -10.33 -15.64
CA GLU A 37 3.91 -11.35 -16.61
C GLU A 37 3.67 -10.77 -18.01
N LEU A 38 2.93 -9.66 -18.10
CA LEU A 38 2.67 -8.98 -19.37
C LEU A 38 3.95 -8.46 -20.01
N SER A 39 4.92 -8.03 -19.20
CA SER A 39 6.23 -7.61 -19.70
C SER A 39 7.05 -8.77 -20.29
N ALA A 40 6.74 -10.01 -19.94
CA ALA A 40 7.39 -11.21 -20.49
C ALA A 40 6.60 -11.86 -21.64
N ASP A 41 5.29 -11.60 -21.72
CA ASP A 41 4.38 -12.19 -22.71
C ASP A 41 4.70 -11.67 -24.14
N PRO A 42 4.89 -12.56 -25.14
CA PRO A 42 5.22 -12.16 -26.51
C PRO A 42 4.27 -11.14 -27.15
N VAL A 43 2.97 -11.20 -26.83
CA VAL A 43 1.95 -10.31 -27.41
C VAL A 43 2.08 -8.90 -26.84
N TYR A 44 2.43 -8.78 -25.56
CA TYR A 44 2.45 -7.51 -24.85
C TYR A 44 3.85 -6.90 -24.77
N ARG A 45 4.91 -7.71 -24.72
CA ARG A 45 6.31 -7.26 -24.54
C ARG A 45 6.81 -6.38 -25.68
N GLN A 46 6.18 -6.44 -26.86
CA GLN A 46 6.52 -5.58 -28.01
C GLN A 46 6.33 -4.09 -27.70
N HIS A 47 5.51 -3.74 -26.70
CA HIS A 47 5.29 -2.37 -26.23
C HIS A 47 6.25 -1.95 -25.10
N GLY A 48 7.17 -2.83 -24.68
CA GLY A 48 8.09 -2.61 -23.57
C GLY A 48 7.56 -3.07 -22.21
N LYS A 49 8.16 -2.53 -21.14
CA LYS A 49 7.83 -2.92 -19.76
C LYS A 49 6.46 -2.34 -19.35
N TRP A 50 5.52 -3.22 -19.05
CA TRP A 50 4.21 -2.85 -18.52
C TRP A 50 4.31 -2.46 -17.05
N THR A 51 3.59 -1.41 -16.69
CA THR A 51 3.53 -0.86 -15.33
C THR A 51 2.09 -0.60 -14.92
N VAL A 52 1.81 -0.74 -13.63
CA VAL A 52 0.50 -0.44 -13.06
C VAL A 52 0.31 1.07 -13.05
N VAL A 53 -0.80 1.53 -13.61
CA VAL A 53 -1.23 2.93 -13.53
C VAL A 53 -2.12 3.12 -12.31
N ASP A 54 -3.16 2.30 -12.20
CA ASP A 54 -4.07 2.26 -11.03
C ASP A 54 -4.80 0.90 -11.00
N TYR A 55 -5.40 0.55 -9.87
CA TYR A 55 -6.21 -0.64 -9.73
C TYR A 55 -7.18 -0.60 -8.54
N ARG A 56 -8.23 -1.41 -8.58
CA ARG A 56 -9.15 -1.62 -7.45
C ARG A 56 -9.30 -3.09 -7.14
N GLN A 57 -9.34 -3.41 -5.86
CA GLN A 57 -9.72 -4.74 -5.38
C GLN A 57 -11.24 -4.76 -5.18
N VAL A 58 -11.93 -5.64 -5.89
CA VAL A 58 -13.40 -5.65 -6.00
C VAL A 58 -13.98 -7.01 -5.67
N GLU A 59 -15.26 -7.01 -5.28
CA GLU A 59 -16.04 -8.21 -4.97
C GLU A 59 -16.32 -9.06 -6.21
N ASP A 60 -16.46 -8.42 -7.38
CA ASP A 60 -16.69 -9.09 -8.67
C ASP A 60 -15.83 -8.47 -9.79
N MET A 61 -14.62 -8.99 -9.97
CA MET A 61 -13.69 -8.52 -10.99
C MET A 61 -14.18 -8.79 -12.42
N PHE A 62 -15.05 -9.78 -12.63
CA PHE A 62 -15.58 -10.08 -13.96
C PHE A 62 -16.63 -9.04 -14.35
N ALA A 63 -17.55 -8.71 -13.44
CA ALA A 63 -18.58 -7.71 -13.67
C ALA A 63 -17.97 -6.32 -13.89
N THR A 64 -17.04 -5.91 -13.02
CA THR A 64 -16.36 -4.61 -13.11
C THR A 64 -15.53 -4.48 -14.38
N GLU A 65 -14.70 -5.47 -14.74
CA GLU A 65 -13.95 -5.45 -16.00
C GLU A 65 -14.89 -5.39 -17.21
N SER A 66 -15.93 -6.24 -17.23
CA SER A 66 -16.89 -6.28 -18.35
C SER A 66 -17.60 -4.95 -18.54
N ALA A 67 -17.92 -4.24 -17.46
CA ALA A 67 -18.51 -2.91 -17.53
C ALA A 67 -17.54 -1.89 -18.14
N LEU A 68 -16.28 -1.88 -17.73
CA LEU A 68 -15.23 -1.01 -18.30
C LEU A 68 -14.99 -1.30 -19.79
N HIS A 69 -14.85 -2.58 -20.16
CA HIS A 69 -14.66 -2.97 -21.56
C HIS A 69 -15.86 -2.59 -22.43
N ARG A 70 -17.10 -2.73 -21.91
CA ARG A 70 -18.29 -2.26 -22.62
C ARG A 70 -18.30 -0.74 -22.81
N ARG A 71 -17.95 0.02 -21.77
CA ARG A 71 -17.85 1.48 -21.81
C ARG A 71 -16.89 1.96 -22.91
N PHE A 72 -15.78 1.26 -23.07
CA PHE A 72 -14.71 1.65 -24.00
C PHE A 72 -14.62 0.81 -25.28
N ARG A 73 -15.70 0.09 -25.63
CA ARG A 73 -15.72 -0.79 -26.80
C ARG A 73 -15.40 -0.05 -28.10
N SER A 74 -15.83 1.20 -28.24
CA SER A 74 -15.61 2.02 -29.44
C SER A 74 -14.14 2.38 -29.69
N VAL A 75 -13.29 2.30 -28.67
CA VAL A 75 -11.86 2.63 -28.73
C VAL A 75 -10.97 1.42 -28.45
N ASN A 76 -11.52 0.21 -28.57
CA ASN A 76 -10.79 -1.05 -28.42
C ASN A 76 -9.86 -1.30 -29.62
N GLU A 77 -8.62 -1.67 -29.34
CA GLU A 77 -7.59 -1.89 -30.35
C GLU A 77 -7.59 -3.34 -30.84
N ILE A 78 -8.46 -3.63 -31.82
CA ILE A 78 -8.60 -4.97 -32.40
C ILE A 78 -7.41 -5.41 -33.27
N GLN A 79 -6.49 -4.50 -33.59
CA GLN A 79 -5.33 -4.80 -34.44
C GLN A 79 -4.27 -5.68 -33.75
N TYR A 80 -4.29 -5.79 -32.41
CA TYR A 80 -3.32 -6.56 -31.62
C TYR A 80 -3.82 -7.95 -31.21
N GLU A 81 -4.69 -8.60 -32.00
CA GLU A 81 -5.19 -9.95 -31.69
C GLU A 81 -4.03 -10.92 -31.35
N PRO A 82 -4.14 -11.72 -30.26
CA PRO A 82 -5.33 -11.97 -29.46
C PRO A 82 -5.62 -10.96 -28.32
N ALA A 83 -4.87 -9.85 -28.21
CA ALA A 83 -4.97 -8.89 -27.11
C ALA A 83 -6.17 -7.94 -27.24
N ARG A 84 -7.34 -8.41 -26.80
CA ARG A 84 -8.61 -7.64 -26.79
C ARG A 84 -8.76 -6.66 -25.61
N GLU A 85 -7.71 -6.53 -24.80
CA GLU A 85 -7.72 -5.75 -23.55
C GLU A 85 -6.98 -4.41 -23.69
N LEU A 86 -6.65 -4.01 -24.92
CA LEU A 86 -5.95 -2.77 -25.25
C LEU A 86 -6.95 -1.72 -25.75
N PHE A 87 -6.83 -0.50 -25.23
CA PHE A 87 -7.74 0.61 -25.53
C PHE A 87 -6.96 1.88 -25.85
N ARG A 88 -7.40 2.64 -26.85
CA ARG A 88 -6.85 3.95 -27.20
C ARG A 88 -7.49 5.04 -26.34
N LEU A 89 -7.02 5.11 -25.10
CA LEU A 89 -7.49 6.05 -24.06
C LEU A 89 -6.29 6.64 -23.32
N SER A 90 -6.45 7.85 -22.79
CA SER A 90 -5.48 8.38 -21.86
C SER A 90 -5.51 7.62 -20.52
N LYS A 91 -4.41 7.71 -19.76
CA LYS A 91 -4.32 7.14 -18.41
C LYS A 91 -5.39 7.74 -17.49
N SER A 92 -5.62 9.05 -17.57
CA SER A 92 -6.58 9.76 -16.71
C SER A 92 -8.01 9.27 -16.93
N GLU A 93 -8.45 9.19 -18.19
CA GLU A 93 -9.81 8.73 -18.54
C GLU A 93 -10.06 7.29 -18.05
N ALA A 94 -9.06 6.42 -18.18
CA ALA A 94 -9.17 5.04 -17.72
C ALA A 94 -9.24 4.94 -16.19
N VAL A 95 -8.48 5.76 -15.47
CA VAL A 95 -8.48 5.82 -14.01
C VAL A 95 -9.81 6.35 -13.47
N GLU A 96 -10.32 7.43 -14.06
CA GLU A 96 -11.63 8.00 -13.70
C GLU A 96 -12.75 6.98 -13.89
N ALA A 97 -12.79 6.31 -15.04
CA ALA A 97 -13.79 5.27 -15.28
C ALA A 97 -13.64 4.06 -14.34
N LEU A 98 -12.42 3.68 -13.98
CA LEU A 98 -12.18 2.62 -12.99
C LEU A 98 -12.73 3.00 -11.62
N LEU A 99 -12.49 4.23 -11.17
CA LEU A 99 -13.02 4.77 -9.91
C LEU A 99 -14.54 4.69 -9.86
N GLU A 100 -15.20 5.24 -10.87
CA GLU A 100 -16.66 5.27 -10.97
C GLU A 100 -17.26 3.86 -11.01
N THR A 101 -16.64 2.95 -11.78
CA THR A 101 -17.20 1.59 -11.98
C THR A 101 -17.01 0.70 -10.77
N ALA A 102 -15.93 0.89 -10.00
CA ALA A 102 -15.59 0.01 -8.88
C ALA A 102 -16.26 0.41 -7.56
N GLU A 103 -16.76 1.65 -7.44
CA GLU A 103 -17.19 2.25 -6.17
C GLU A 103 -18.20 1.39 -5.39
N ALA A 104 -19.20 0.82 -6.07
CA ALA A 104 -20.25 0.03 -5.43
C ALA A 104 -19.82 -1.36 -4.93
N GLY A 105 -18.60 -1.82 -5.27
CA GLY A 105 -18.18 -3.20 -5.04
C GLY A 105 -16.74 -3.34 -4.56
N LEU A 106 -16.22 -2.35 -3.83
CA LEU A 106 -14.85 -2.39 -3.30
C LEU A 106 -14.72 -3.37 -2.12
N LEU A 107 -13.73 -4.25 -2.20
CA LEU A 107 -13.31 -5.00 -1.02
C LEU A 107 -12.72 -4.04 0.02
N GLY A 108 -13.22 -4.13 1.26
CA GLY A 108 -12.84 -3.20 2.33
C GLY A 108 -13.44 -1.80 2.18
N ALA A 109 -14.63 -1.67 1.59
CA ALA A 109 -15.34 -0.38 1.48
C ALA A 109 -15.53 0.32 2.84
N ALA A 110 -15.93 -0.42 3.88
CA ALA A 110 -16.13 0.15 5.22
C ALA A 110 -14.85 0.74 5.85
N PRO A 111 -13.71 0.02 5.96
CA PRO A 111 -12.48 0.61 6.46
C PRO A 111 -11.96 1.75 5.57
N LEU A 112 -12.13 1.68 4.25
CA LEU A 112 -11.77 2.79 3.35
C LEU A 112 -12.63 4.03 3.60
N GLY A 113 -13.95 3.86 3.76
CA GLY A 113 -14.86 4.96 4.07
C GLY A 113 -14.52 5.63 5.39
N ARG A 114 -14.17 4.84 6.42
CA ARG A 114 -13.70 5.38 7.70
C ARG A 114 -12.40 6.16 7.56
N LEU A 115 -11.42 5.65 6.80
CA LEU A 115 -10.18 6.37 6.52
C LEU A 115 -10.46 7.74 5.86
N ARG A 116 -11.33 7.79 4.85
CA ARG A 116 -11.67 9.03 4.13
C ARG A 116 -12.29 10.12 5.01
N LEU A 117 -12.89 9.74 6.13
CA LEU A 117 -13.50 10.67 7.09
C LEU A 117 -12.50 11.12 8.17
N ASP A 118 -11.39 10.40 8.35
CA ASP A 118 -10.42 10.61 9.42
C ASP A 118 -9.18 11.36 8.89
N ARG A 119 -9.26 12.70 8.86
CA ARG A 119 -8.22 13.55 8.27
C ARG A 119 -6.87 13.41 8.97
N ASP A 120 -6.86 13.37 10.31
CA ASP A 120 -5.62 13.26 11.07
C ASP A 120 -4.92 11.92 10.81
N LEU A 121 -5.69 10.83 10.65
CA LEU A 121 -5.12 9.54 10.28
C LEU A 121 -4.57 9.55 8.85
N VAL A 122 -5.28 10.18 7.91
CA VAL A 122 -4.80 10.34 6.53
C VAL A 122 -3.48 11.11 6.50
N ASP A 123 -3.41 12.26 7.18
CA ASP A 123 -2.20 13.09 7.24
C ASP A 123 -1.02 12.33 7.86
N TYR A 124 -1.27 11.58 8.93
CA TYR A 124 -0.26 10.74 9.55
C TYR A 124 0.21 9.62 8.62
N LEU A 125 -0.69 8.89 7.96
CA LEU A 125 -0.34 7.81 7.04
C LEU A 125 0.40 8.33 5.80
N LEU A 126 0.00 9.49 5.25
CA LEU A 126 0.70 10.12 4.14
C LEU A 126 2.13 10.50 4.54
N ARG A 127 2.30 11.10 5.73
CA ARG A 127 3.63 11.41 6.27
C ARG A 127 4.45 10.13 6.45
N LEU A 128 3.89 9.12 7.11
CA LEU A 128 4.56 7.82 7.33
C LEU A 128 4.99 7.17 6.01
N PHE A 129 4.13 7.11 5.00
CA PHE A 129 4.45 6.51 3.69
C PHE A 129 5.57 7.25 2.95
N ARG A 130 5.63 8.58 3.11
CA ARG A 130 6.68 9.42 2.53
C ARG A 130 8.02 9.20 3.23
N GLU A 131 8.04 9.24 4.56
CA GLU A 131 9.28 9.18 5.33
C GLU A 131 9.88 7.77 5.40
N THR A 132 9.05 6.73 5.34
CA THR A 132 9.48 5.32 5.25
C THR A 132 9.90 4.90 3.85
N GLY A 133 9.54 5.68 2.82
CA GLY A 133 9.74 5.33 1.42
C GLY A 133 8.81 4.27 0.87
N LEU A 134 7.80 3.81 1.61
CA LEU A 134 6.81 2.83 1.12
C LEU A 134 6.18 3.25 -0.22
N SER A 135 5.97 4.56 -0.42
CA SER A 135 5.49 5.14 -1.68
C SER A 135 6.35 4.77 -2.90
N GLN A 136 7.63 4.47 -2.71
CA GLN A 136 8.57 4.06 -3.78
C GLN A 136 8.62 2.55 -3.99
N PHE A 137 8.05 1.77 -3.08
CA PHE A 137 8.05 0.30 -3.10
C PHE A 137 6.63 -0.27 -3.26
N MET A 138 5.77 0.44 -3.98
CA MET A 138 4.37 0.05 -4.24
C MET A 138 4.26 -1.24 -5.05
N ASP A 139 5.30 -1.61 -5.80
CA ASP A 139 5.42 -2.88 -6.51
C ASP A 139 5.76 -4.07 -5.60
N LEU A 140 6.08 -3.81 -4.32
CA LEU A 140 6.33 -4.80 -3.28
C LEU A 140 5.15 -4.98 -2.30
N GLN A 141 3.98 -4.40 -2.62
CA GLN A 141 2.74 -4.70 -1.87
C GLN A 141 2.52 -6.21 -1.74
N GLU A 142 1.91 -6.65 -0.65
CA GLU A 142 1.85 -8.07 -0.20
C GLU A 142 3.18 -8.64 0.33
N MET A 143 4.35 -8.02 0.10
CA MET A 143 5.60 -8.33 0.82
C MET A 143 5.73 -7.45 2.07
N TRP A 144 5.34 -6.19 1.95
CA TRP A 144 4.88 -5.36 3.06
C TRP A 144 3.36 -5.28 3.03
N THR A 145 2.75 -5.09 4.20
CA THR A 145 1.28 -5.07 4.30
C THR A 145 0.82 -3.99 5.26
N MET A 146 -0.14 -3.19 4.81
CA MET A 146 -0.94 -2.33 5.67
C MET A 146 -2.31 -2.96 5.90
N SER A 147 -2.71 -3.09 7.16
CA SER A 147 -4.06 -3.46 7.58
C SER A 147 -4.71 -2.29 8.30
N LEU A 148 -5.89 -1.86 7.86
CA LEU A 148 -6.70 -0.81 8.49
C LEU A 148 -7.74 -1.40 9.41
N TYR A 149 -7.88 -0.80 10.58
CA TYR A 149 -8.84 -1.19 11.61
C TYR A 149 -8.86 -2.71 11.88
N PRO A 150 -7.70 -3.36 12.05
CA PRO A 150 -7.67 -4.79 12.30
C PRO A 150 -8.34 -5.10 13.64
N SER A 151 -9.04 -6.24 13.70
CA SER A 151 -9.68 -6.75 14.91
C SER A 151 -8.63 -7.31 15.89
N THR A 152 -7.84 -6.43 16.51
CA THR A 152 -6.91 -6.76 17.59
C THR A 152 -7.55 -6.50 18.95
N ALA A 153 -7.00 -7.12 20.02
CA ALA A 153 -7.57 -7.02 21.38
C ALA A 153 -7.71 -5.57 21.89
N SER A 154 -6.76 -4.70 21.56
CA SER A 154 -6.80 -3.27 21.91
C SER A 154 -7.51 -2.39 20.87
N GLY A 155 -7.80 -2.93 19.69
CA GLY A 155 -8.17 -2.15 18.51
C GLY A 155 -7.00 -1.33 17.98
N ARG A 156 -6.96 -1.11 16.66
CA ARG A 156 -5.94 -0.28 16.01
C ARG A 156 -6.56 0.58 14.91
N TYR A 157 -5.92 1.71 14.61
CA TYR A 157 -6.18 2.44 13.38
C TYR A 157 -5.58 1.70 12.19
N PHE A 158 -4.32 1.27 12.34
CA PHE A 158 -3.63 0.47 11.36
C PHE A 158 -2.51 -0.37 11.98
N THR A 159 -2.05 -1.35 11.21
CA THR A 159 -0.78 -2.06 11.43
C THR A 159 -0.03 -2.14 10.10
N LEU A 160 1.25 -1.78 10.10
CA LEU A 160 2.19 -2.01 9.00
C LEU A 160 3.13 -3.14 9.37
N ASN A 161 3.33 -4.05 8.43
CA ASN A 161 4.27 -5.15 8.55
C ASN A 161 5.21 -5.17 7.36
N ILE A 162 6.45 -5.54 7.60
CA ILE A 162 7.45 -5.91 6.61
C ILE A 162 7.79 -7.39 6.87
N ASP A 163 7.51 -8.26 5.91
CA ASP A 163 7.52 -9.72 6.11
C ASP A 163 6.60 -10.15 7.28
N ARG A 164 7.20 -10.66 8.37
CA ARG A 164 6.51 -11.14 9.58
C ARG A 164 6.58 -10.15 10.74
N HIS A 165 7.26 -9.03 10.55
CA HIS A 165 7.59 -8.10 11.60
C HIS A 165 6.70 -6.86 11.51
N GLU A 166 6.08 -6.53 12.63
CA GLU A 166 5.31 -5.31 12.80
C GLU A 166 6.26 -4.12 12.94
N VAL A 167 6.19 -3.21 11.97
CA VAL A 167 7.13 -2.08 11.87
C VAL A 167 6.50 -0.74 12.21
N ALA A 168 5.17 -0.64 12.20
CA ALA A 168 4.47 0.51 12.74
C ALA A 168 3.01 0.17 13.07
N PHE A 169 2.47 0.82 14.10
CA PHE A 169 1.03 0.82 14.34
C PHE A 169 0.58 2.09 15.05
N SER A 170 -0.73 2.29 15.10
CA SER A 170 -1.34 3.21 16.05
C SER A 170 -2.61 2.62 16.64
N ALA A 171 -2.76 2.74 17.96
CA ALA A 171 -3.86 2.15 18.71
C ALA A 171 -4.52 3.22 19.61
N PRO A 172 -5.84 3.43 19.53
CA PRO A 172 -6.51 4.42 20.36
C PRO A 172 -6.48 4.02 21.84
N LEU A 173 -6.17 4.98 22.71
CA LEU A 173 -6.34 4.86 24.14
C LEU A 173 -7.76 5.31 24.51
N ARG A 174 -8.64 4.34 24.74
CA ARG A 174 -10.07 4.57 24.97
C ARG A 174 -10.32 5.63 26.05
N GLY A 175 -11.16 6.61 25.74
CA GLY A 175 -11.58 7.66 26.68
C GLY A 175 -10.58 8.81 26.87
N THR A 176 -9.43 8.79 26.19
CA THR A 176 -8.39 9.82 26.39
C THR A 176 -8.25 10.81 25.24
N GLY A 177 -8.78 10.49 24.06
CA GLY A 177 -8.50 11.23 22.82
C GLY A 177 -7.06 11.06 22.29
N LYS A 178 -6.22 10.29 22.98
CA LYS A 178 -4.84 9.96 22.60
C LYS A 178 -4.74 8.53 22.07
N SER A 179 -3.58 8.20 21.54
CA SER A 179 -3.22 6.92 20.96
C SER A 179 -1.81 6.54 21.39
N VAL A 180 -1.55 5.23 21.40
CA VAL A 180 -0.18 4.70 21.39
C VAL A 180 0.25 4.60 19.94
N HIS A 181 1.42 5.15 19.63
CA HIS A 181 2.07 5.03 18.34
C HIS A 181 3.34 4.21 18.52
N MET A 182 3.68 3.41 17.50
CA MET A 182 4.94 2.68 17.47
C MET A 182 5.51 2.75 16.06
N ILE A 183 6.82 2.95 15.96
CA ILE A 183 7.60 2.79 14.73
C ILE A 183 8.88 2.03 15.05
N TYR A 184 9.22 1.07 14.21
CA TYR A 184 10.48 0.35 14.24
C TYR A 184 11.47 0.99 13.27
N LEU A 185 12.69 1.26 13.71
CA LEU A 185 13.67 2.07 12.98
C LEU A 185 15.10 1.86 13.52
N ASP A 186 16.08 2.51 12.90
CA ASP A 186 17.49 2.44 13.31
C ASP A 186 17.78 3.18 14.65
N PRO A 187 18.49 2.56 15.61
CA PRO A 187 18.69 3.11 16.95
C PRO A 187 19.43 4.44 17.00
N ARG A 188 20.12 4.85 15.91
CA ARG A 188 20.78 6.16 15.83
C ARG A 188 19.84 7.35 15.97
N ILE A 189 18.52 7.15 15.94
CA ILE A 189 17.57 8.22 16.32
C ILE A 189 17.81 8.71 17.76
N LEU A 190 18.31 7.83 18.62
CA LEU A 190 18.57 8.08 20.03
C LEU A 190 19.90 8.83 20.25
N ASP A 191 20.71 9.05 19.22
CA ASP A 191 21.97 9.81 19.35
C ASP A 191 21.73 11.32 19.49
N ASN A 192 20.47 11.77 19.54
CA ASN A 192 20.10 13.17 19.60
C ASN A 192 19.28 13.49 20.87
N GLU A 193 19.74 14.47 21.65
CA GLU A 193 19.11 14.89 22.91
C GLU A 193 17.68 15.41 22.72
N MET A 194 17.40 16.16 21.64
CA MET A 194 16.03 16.66 21.35
C MET A 194 15.04 15.51 21.12
N THR A 195 15.52 14.39 20.57
CA THR A 195 14.69 13.19 20.42
C THR A 195 14.29 12.63 21.78
N TYR A 196 15.23 12.55 22.74
CA TYR A 196 14.94 12.06 24.09
C TYR A 196 13.94 12.97 24.82
N GLU A 197 14.15 14.28 24.79
CA GLU A 197 13.22 15.25 25.39
C GLU A 197 11.82 15.12 24.79
N TRP A 198 11.72 14.91 23.47
CA TRP A 198 10.44 14.74 22.80
C TRP A 198 9.71 13.47 23.24
N PHE A 199 10.44 12.36 23.42
CA PHE A 199 9.89 11.10 23.91
C PHE A 199 9.50 11.16 25.37
N ASP A 200 10.34 11.74 26.24
CA ASP A 200 10.07 11.87 27.68
C ASP A 200 8.77 12.65 27.94
N ALA A 201 8.55 13.73 27.19
CA ALA A 201 7.31 14.50 27.24
C ALA A 201 6.05 13.74 26.79
N ARG A 202 6.18 12.52 26.24
CA ARG A 202 5.11 11.74 25.60
C ARG A 202 5.05 10.29 26.08
N ASP A 203 5.53 10.01 27.28
CA ASP A 203 5.61 8.64 27.84
C ASP A 203 6.32 7.67 26.88
N GLY A 204 7.40 8.15 26.26
CA GLY A 204 8.14 7.43 25.24
C GLY A 204 8.87 6.21 25.80
N GLN A 205 8.86 5.12 25.03
CA GLN A 205 9.54 3.88 25.34
C GLN A 205 10.37 3.40 24.16
N VAL A 206 11.55 2.87 24.45
CA VAL A 206 12.44 2.24 23.48
C VAL A 206 12.60 0.79 23.86
N SER A 207 12.50 -0.11 22.88
CA SER A 207 12.84 -1.51 23.06
C SER A 207 13.73 -2.02 21.92
N THR A 208 14.73 -2.81 22.27
CA THR A 208 15.73 -3.36 21.33
C THR A 208 15.63 -4.88 21.30
N GLY A 209 15.69 -5.48 20.12
CA GLY A 209 15.69 -6.94 20.00
C GLY A 209 14.32 -7.62 20.16
N ASP A 210 13.22 -6.87 20.03
CA ASP A 210 11.85 -7.39 20.21
C ASP A 210 11.46 -8.51 19.22
N TYR A 211 12.14 -8.61 18.08
CA TYR A 211 11.79 -9.55 17.03
C TYR A 211 13.03 -10.27 16.51
N LEU A 212 13.05 -11.61 16.68
CA LEU A 212 14.06 -12.50 16.09
C LEU A 212 14.17 -12.39 14.56
N SER A 213 13.14 -11.84 13.90
CA SER A 213 13.08 -11.64 12.45
C SER A 213 13.44 -10.23 11.99
N ALA A 214 13.70 -9.29 12.91
CA ALA A 214 14.17 -7.96 12.56
C ALA A 214 15.62 -8.03 12.03
N ALA A 215 16.03 -7.04 11.23
CA ALA A 215 17.44 -6.88 10.90
C ALA A 215 18.25 -6.66 12.19
N ASP A 216 19.49 -7.15 12.25
CA ASP A 216 20.35 -7.24 13.46
C ASP A 216 20.63 -5.91 14.20
N ALA A 217 20.07 -4.77 13.75
CA ALA A 217 20.38 -3.43 14.27
C ALA A 217 19.16 -2.49 14.36
N GLY A 218 17.94 -2.97 14.60
CA GLY A 218 16.77 -2.09 14.76
C GLY A 218 16.25 -1.97 16.20
N CYS A 219 15.47 -0.93 16.45
CA CYS A 219 14.73 -0.72 17.70
C CYS A 219 13.28 -0.31 17.44
N SER A 220 12.40 -0.68 18.36
CA SER A 220 11.04 -0.18 18.45
C SER A 220 11.03 1.08 19.32
N VAL A 221 10.45 2.16 18.81
CA VAL A 221 10.11 3.34 19.62
C VAL A 221 8.60 3.48 19.68
N SER A 222 8.06 3.74 20.86
CA SER A 222 6.64 3.99 21.05
C SER A 222 6.40 5.17 21.96
N TRP A 223 5.27 5.85 21.80
CA TRP A 223 4.91 7.05 22.55
C TRP A 223 3.39 7.22 22.59
N ILE A 224 2.93 8.07 23.50
CA ILE A 224 1.52 8.45 23.65
C ILE A 224 1.30 9.86 23.08
N GLY A 225 0.32 10.01 22.20
CA GLY A 225 0.00 11.30 21.60
C GLY A 225 -1.28 11.26 20.78
N THR A 226 -1.63 12.39 20.17
CA THR A 226 -2.62 12.44 19.10
C THR A 226 -2.00 12.00 17.77
N LEU A 227 -2.82 11.73 16.75
CA LEU A 227 -2.33 11.47 15.39
C LEU A 227 -1.53 12.67 14.85
N SER A 228 -1.94 13.89 15.19
CA SER A 228 -1.20 15.11 14.85
C SER A 228 0.16 15.19 15.57
N ASP A 229 0.24 14.78 16.84
CA ASP A 229 1.53 14.68 17.54
C ASP A 229 2.45 13.66 16.84
N ALA A 230 1.89 12.54 16.37
CA ALA A 230 2.65 11.52 15.66
C ALA A 230 3.22 11.99 14.32
N VAL A 231 2.63 13.01 13.67
CA VAL A 231 3.24 13.65 12.50
C VAL A 231 4.53 14.39 12.89
N THR A 232 4.56 15.04 14.05
CA THR A 232 5.72 15.83 14.51
C THR A 232 6.95 14.98 14.81
N PHE A 233 6.77 13.68 15.08
CA PHE A 233 7.87 12.72 15.23
C PHE A 233 8.84 12.79 14.03
N PHE A 234 8.30 12.94 12.82
CA PHE A 234 9.10 12.96 11.60
C PHE A 234 9.87 14.28 11.38
N ASP A 235 9.62 15.29 12.20
CA ASP A 235 10.36 16.56 12.20
C ASP A 235 11.55 16.52 13.18
N LEU A 236 11.67 15.47 14.00
CA LEU A 236 12.81 15.29 14.89
C LEU A 236 14.12 15.12 14.11
N PRO A 237 15.24 15.63 14.66
CA PRO A 237 16.55 15.32 14.14
C PRO A 237 16.74 13.81 14.02
N MET A 238 17.34 13.37 12.92
CA MET A 238 17.61 11.95 12.63
C MET A 238 16.41 11.04 12.39
N ALA A 239 15.17 11.41 12.72
CA ALA A 239 14.00 10.55 12.52
C ALA A 239 13.90 10.01 11.08
N ARG A 240 13.95 10.89 10.08
CA ARG A 240 13.93 10.47 8.67
C ARG A 240 15.09 9.54 8.30
N ARG A 241 16.31 9.84 8.75
CA ARG A 241 17.49 9.01 8.43
C ARG A 241 17.37 7.63 9.07
N ALA A 242 16.93 7.58 10.32
CA ALA A 242 16.77 6.35 11.07
C ALA A 242 15.67 5.45 10.50
N VAL A 243 14.54 6.05 10.11
CA VAL A 243 13.46 5.36 9.42
C VAL A 243 13.93 4.81 8.07
N ILE A 244 14.55 5.65 7.22
CA ILE A 244 15.03 5.21 5.90
C ILE A 244 16.04 4.07 6.03
N ALA A 245 17.02 4.20 6.93
CA ALA A 245 18.08 3.20 7.09
C ALA A 245 17.51 1.80 7.35
N TYR A 246 16.55 1.68 8.27
CA TYR A 246 15.93 0.38 8.56
C TYR A 246 14.95 -0.06 7.47
N TRP A 247 14.04 0.81 7.06
CA TRP A 247 12.93 0.44 6.17
C TRP A 247 13.42 0.13 4.76
N TYR A 248 14.33 0.94 4.20
CA TYR A 248 14.84 0.67 2.85
C TYR A 248 15.62 -0.63 2.81
N ASP A 249 16.54 -0.86 3.76
CA ASP A 249 17.30 -2.10 3.79
C ASP A 249 16.37 -3.32 3.90
N SER A 250 15.36 -3.23 4.78
CA SER A 250 14.37 -4.29 4.93
C SER A 250 13.54 -4.53 3.66
N LEU A 251 13.12 -3.47 2.96
CA LEU A 251 12.35 -3.57 1.71
C LEU A 251 13.18 -4.07 0.53
N LEU A 252 14.45 -3.68 0.44
CA LEU A 252 15.40 -4.18 -0.56
C LEU A 252 15.68 -5.68 -0.34
N ASN A 253 15.96 -6.08 0.90
CA ASN A 253 16.13 -7.47 1.28
C ASN A 253 14.88 -8.31 0.98
N LEU A 254 13.67 -7.76 1.21
CA LEU A 254 12.41 -8.39 0.83
C LEU A 254 12.31 -8.62 -0.68
N ARG A 255 12.63 -7.60 -1.48
CA ARG A 255 12.60 -7.67 -2.93
C ARG A 255 13.51 -8.78 -3.46
N ASP A 256 14.71 -8.89 -2.90
CA ASP A 256 15.71 -9.88 -3.32
C ASP A 256 15.28 -11.31 -2.95
N ARG A 257 14.61 -11.48 -1.80
CA ARG A 257 14.03 -12.78 -1.38
C ARG A 257 12.77 -13.17 -2.16
N GLY A 258 12.01 -12.19 -2.65
CA GLY A 258 10.81 -12.40 -3.48
C GLY A 258 9.64 -13.12 -2.77
N LYS A 259 9.62 -13.17 -1.43
CA LYS A 259 8.59 -13.86 -0.65
C LYS A 259 7.47 -12.92 -0.23
N ARG A 260 6.23 -13.41 -0.28
CA ARG A 260 5.05 -12.70 0.25
C ARG A 260 5.04 -12.75 1.77
N SER A 261 4.55 -11.68 2.39
CA SER A 261 4.29 -11.61 3.83
C SER A 261 3.25 -12.65 4.24
N PHE A 262 3.40 -13.16 5.45
CA PHE A 262 2.37 -13.97 6.11
C PHE A 262 1.04 -13.20 6.28
N PHE A 263 1.10 -11.87 6.36
CA PHE A 263 -0.04 -10.99 6.54
C PHE A 263 -0.67 -10.51 5.23
N ALA A 264 -0.22 -10.99 4.06
CA ALA A 264 -0.69 -10.53 2.74
C ALA A 264 -2.23 -10.55 2.60
N ARG A 265 -2.90 -11.56 3.19
CA ARG A 265 -4.37 -11.68 3.16
C ARG A 265 -5.12 -10.58 3.91
N PHE A 266 -4.45 -9.86 4.81
CA PHE A 266 -5.02 -8.76 5.59
C PHE A 266 -4.69 -7.40 4.98
N HIS A 267 -4.04 -7.37 3.82
CA HIS A 267 -3.61 -6.13 3.20
C HIS A 267 -4.79 -5.35 2.59
N ASN A 268 -4.96 -4.09 2.99
CA ASN A 268 -5.99 -3.21 2.45
C ASN A 268 -5.48 -2.47 1.19
N HIS A 269 -5.50 -3.15 0.05
CA HIS A 269 -5.07 -2.60 -1.23
C HIS A 269 -5.75 -1.28 -1.60
N ASN A 270 -7.08 -1.21 -1.50
CA ASN A 270 -7.83 -0.02 -1.86
C ASN A 270 -7.48 1.20 -0.99
N ALA A 271 -7.13 0.98 0.28
CA ALA A 271 -6.66 2.06 1.16
C ALA A 271 -5.27 2.56 0.75
N VAL A 272 -4.37 1.65 0.39
CA VAL A 272 -3.05 2.03 -0.13
C VAL A 272 -3.14 2.78 -1.45
N GLN A 273 -4.05 2.38 -2.35
CA GLN A 273 -4.29 3.12 -3.59
C GLN A 273 -4.88 4.51 -3.33
N GLU A 274 -5.80 4.65 -2.38
CA GLU A 274 -6.34 5.94 -1.97
C GLU A 274 -5.22 6.87 -1.46
N LEU A 275 -4.37 6.38 -0.55
CA LEU A 275 -3.23 7.16 -0.04
C LEU A 275 -2.24 7.55 -1.14
N SER A 276 -1.93 6.63 -2.05
CA SER A 276 -1.04 6.90 -3.18
C SER A 276 -1.58 8.01 -4.09
N ARG A 277 -2.91 8.04 -4.28
CA ARG A 277 -3.58 9.07 -5.07
C ARG A 277 -3.56 10.43 -4.38
N LEU A 278 -3.77 10.46 -3.07
CA LEU A 278 -3.71 11.69 -2.27
C LEU A 278 -2.29 12.28 -2.16
N ALA A 279 -1.26 11.44 -2.35
CA ALA A 279 0.14 11.85 -2.32
C ALA A 279 0.67 12.35 -3.68
N SER A 280 -0.05 12.11 -4.78
CA SER A 280 0.35 12.46 -6.16
C SER A 280 -0.15 13.85 -6.55
#